data_AF-A0A1C7DSY7-F1
#
_entry.id   AF-A0A1C7DSY7-F1
#
_cell.length_a   1.000
_cell.length_b   1.000
_cell.length_c   1.000
_cell.angle_alpha   90.00
_cell.angle_beta   90.00
_cell.angle_gamma   90.00
#
_symmetry.space_group_name_H-M   'P 1'
#
loop_
_entity.id
_entity.type
_entity.pdbx_description
1 polymer ?
#
loop_
_entity_poly.entity_id
_entity_poly.type
_entity_poly.pdbx_seq_one_letter_code
_entity_poly.pdbx_strand_id
1 'polypeptide(L)'
;MFKNHITGLGIISIILAIIGLILLFSSASFGISLGNSWLTGQVDGIADTSNYVMVMETYTNAFLITGGILFAAGLVTAILTYFTALFLGIKTPPEQEK
;
A
#
# COMPACT_ATOMS: atom_id res chain seq x y z
N MET A 1 21.54 -10.17 16.84
CA MET A 1 20.98 -8.82 16.66
C MET A 1 20.40 -8.60 15.25
N PHE A 2 21.16 -8.88 14.17
CA PHE A 2 20.70 -8.73 12.77
C PHE A 2 19.41 -9.48 12.41
N LYS A 3 19.26 -10.75 12.84
CA LYS A 3 18.06 -11.56 12.56
C LYS A 3 16.75 -10.87 12.98
N ASN A 4 16.71 -10.24 14.16
CA ASN A 4 15.49 -9.61 14.67
C ASN A 4 15.08 -8.37 13.85
N HIS A 5 16.06 -7.62 13.31
CA HIS A 5 15.80 -6.47 12.45
C HIS A 5 15.26 -6.89 11.08
N ILE A 6 15.79 -7.98 10.51
CA ILE A 6 15.34 -8.53 9.22
C ILE A 6 13.89 -9.05 9.35
N THR A 7 13.55 -9.70 10.47
CA THR A 7 12.17 -10.14 10.75
C THR A 7 11.21 -8.96 10.90
N GLY A 8 11.64 -7.88 11.57
CA GLY A 8 10.83 -6.67 11.73
C GLY A 8 10.52 -5.98 10.38
N LEU A 9 11.53 -5.84 9.52
CA LEU A 9 11.35 -5.28 8.17
C LEU A 9 10.39 -6.14 7.32
N GLY A 10 10.48 -7.47 7.42
CA GLY A 10 9.55 -8.37 6.77
C GLY A 10 8.09 -8.15 7.19
N ILE A 11 7.83 -8.04 8.50
CA ILE A 11 6.48 -7.79 9.02
C ILE A 11 5.95 -6.43 8.54
N ILE A 12 6.76 -5.37 8.63
CA ILE A 12 6.38 -4.04 8.16
C ILE A 12 6.07 -4.06 6.66
N SER A 13 6.87 -4.77 5.86
CA SER A 13 6.65 -4.88 4.41
C SER A 13 5.32 -5.54 4.07
N ILE A 14 4.94 -6.60 4.81
CA ILE A 14 3.66 -7.31 4.63
C ILE A 14 2.50 -6.39 5.00
N ILE A 15 2.58 -5.70 6.13
CA ILE A 15 1.56 -4.74 6.55
C ILE A 15 1.40 -3.63 5.50
N LEU A 16 2.51 -3.08 5.00
CA LEU A 16 2.51 -2.03 3.99
C LEU A 16 1.88 -2.51 2.66
N ALA A 17 2.20 -3.73 2.24
CA ALA A 17 1.61 -4.35 1.06
C ALA A 17 0.11 -4.58 1.23
N ILE A 18 -0.34 -5.10 2.39
CA ILE A 18 -1.75 -5.33 2.68
C ILE A 18 -2.52 -3.99 2.67
N ILE A 19 -1.99 -2.97 3.34
CA ILE A 19 -2.62 -1.63 3.36
C ILE A 19 -2.68 -1.05 1.95
N GLY A 20 -1.61 -1.13 1.17
CA GLY A 20 -1.58 -0.68 -0.22
C GLY A 20 -2.61 -1.42 -1.09
N LEU A 21 -2.76 -2.73 -0.88
CA LEU A 21 -3.73 -3.56 -1.58
C LEU A 21 -5.17 -3.16 -1.23
N ILE A 22 -5.47 -2.97 0.05
CA ILE A 22 -6.78 -2.50 0.51
C ILE A 22 -7.11 -1.14 -0.12
N LEU A 23 -6.15 -0.21 -0.13
CA LEU A 23 -6.33 1.11 -0.74
C LEU A 23 -6.61 1.04 -2.25
N LEU A 24 -5.93 0.14 -2.98
CA LEU A 24 -6.17 -0.08 -4.40
C LEU A 24 -7.60 -0.56 -4.67
N PHE A 25 -8.05 -1.61 -3.98
CA PHE A 25 -9.38 -2.19 -4.20
C PHE A 25 -10.52 -1.32 -3.66
N SER A 26 -10.28 -0.56 -2.58
CA SER A 26 -11.29 0.33 -1.99
C SER A 26 -11.21 1.77 -2.49
N SER A 27 -10.31 2.09 -3.43
CA SER A 27 -10.11 3.45 -3.98
C SER A 27 -11.39 4.07 -4.55
N ALA A 28 -12.21 3.29 -5.25
CA ALA A 28 -13.49 3.73 -5.77
C ALA A 28 -14.48 4.09 -4.65
N SER A 29 -14.60 3.23 -3.63
CA SER A 29 -15.48 3.48 -2.48
C SER A 29 -15.05 4.72 -1.68
N PHE A 30 -13.74 4.92 -1.49
CA PHE A 30 -13.23 6.12 -0.82
C PHE A 30 -13.45 7.38 -1.67
N GLY A 31 -13.24 7.31 -2.99
CA GLY A 31 -13.50 8.44 -3.89
C GLY A 31 -14.97 8.84 -3.95
N ILE A 32 -15.90 7.88 -3.97
CA ILE A 32 -17.34 8.14 -3.88
C ILE A 32 -17.70 8.77 -2.52
N SER A 33 -17.15 8.24 -1.43
CA SER A 33 -17.40 8.75 -0.08
C SER A 33 -16.93 10.20 0.08
N LEU A 34 -15.70 10.51 -0.38
CA LEU A 34 -15.18 11.88 -0.35
C LEU A 34 -15.91 12.80 -1.33
N GLY A 35 -16.27 12.31 -2.52
CA GLY A 35 -17.09 13.05 -3.48
C GLY A 35 -18.46 13.43 -2.90
N ASN A 36 -19.11 12.50 -2.20
CA ASN A 36 -20.36 12.77 -1.48
C ASN A 36 -20.18 13.77 -0.34
N SER A 37 -19.10 13.63 0.44
CA SER A 37 -18.80 14.59 1.51
C SER A 37 -18.53 16.00 0.96
N TRP A 38 -17.85 16.09 -0.18
CA TRP A 38 -17.65 17.36 -0.88
C TRP A 38 -18.97 17.94 -1.38
N LEU A 39 -19.84 17.11 -1.97
CA LEU A 39 -21.17 17.52 -2.45
C LEU A 39 -22.04 18.07 -1.31
N THR A 40 -22.01 17.44 -0.13
CA THR A 40 -22.76 17.93 1.05
C THR A 40 -22.24 19.27 1.60
N GLY A 41 -21.02 19.66 1.24
CA GLY A 41 -20.45 20.97 1.59
C GLY A 41 -20.82 22.08 0.60
N GLN A 42 -21.45 21.74 -0.53
CA GLN A 42 -21.89 22.70 -1.53
C GLN A 42 -23.21 23.37 -1.11
N VAL A 43 -23.42 24.62 -1.51
CA VAL A 43 -24.68 25.35 -1.26
C VAL A 43 -25.84 24.54 -1.84
N ASP A 44 -26.81 24.21 -0.99
CA ASP A 44 -27.98 23.35 -1.25
C ASP A 44 -27.69 21.87 -1.60
N GLY A 45 -26.43 21.41 -1.52
CA GLY A 45 -26.06 20.04 -1.91
C GLY A 45 -26.17 19.78 -3.41
N ILE A 46 -26.18 20.86 -4.21
CA ILE A 46 -26.34 20.82 -5.66
C ILE A 46 -25.01 21.22 -6.28
N ALA A 47 -24.47 20.34 -7.11
CA ALA A 47 -23.31 20.63 -7.95
C ALA A 47 -23.59 20.19 -9.38
N ASP A 48 -22.92 20.82 -10.33
CA ASP A 48 -22.88 20.31 -11.70
C ASP A 48 -22.34 18.87 -11.68
N THR A 49 -23.00 17.99 -12.44
CA THR A 49 -22.60 16.57 -12.55
C THR A 49 -21.16 16.46 -13.05
N SER A 50 -20.72 17.35 -13.94
CA SER A 50 -19.33 17.36 -14.43
C SER A 50 -18.32 17.63 -13.31
N ASN A 51 -18.65 18.56 -12.40
CA ASN A 51 -17.77 18.93 -11.30
C ASN A 51 -17.72 17.83 -10.25
N TYR A 52 -18.87 17.23 -9.93
CA TYR A 52 -18.94 16.10 -9.00
C TYR A 52 -18.13 14.89 -9.51
N VAL A 53 -18.28 14.52 -10.79
CA VAL A 53 -17.52 13.41 -11.38
C VAL A 53 -16.02 13.70 -11.37
N MET A 54 -15.61 14.92 -11.72
CA MET A 54 -14.18 15.30 -11.69
C MET A 54 -13.58 15.20 -10.27
N VAL A 55 -14.30 15.66 -9.25
CA VAL A 55 -13.86 15.59 -7.86
C VAL A 55 -13.77 14.14 -7.39
N MET A 56 -14.78 13.33 -7.68
CA MET A 56 -14.80 11.90 -7.35
C MET A 56 -13.63 11.16 -7.99
N GLU A 57 -13.41 11.34 -9.30
CA GLU A 57 -12.29 10.72 -10.02
C GLU A 57 -10.93 11.17 -9.47
N THR A 58 -10.81 12.44 -9.11
CA THR A 58 -9.58 12.97 -8.50
C THR A 58 -9.28 12.27 -7.18
N TYR A 59 -10.28 12.11 -6.30
CA TYR A 59 -10.09 11.39 -5.05
C TYR A 59 -9.82 9.90 -5.26
N THR A 60 -10.55 9.23 -6.17
CA THR A 60 -10.29 7.83 -6.52
C THR A 60 -8.86 7.64 -7.02
N ASN A 61 -8.40 8.49 -7.95
CA ASN A 61 -7.04 8.41 -8.48
C ASN A 61 -5.99 8.68 -7.41
N ALA A 62 -6.21 9.63 -6.50
CA ALA A 62 -5.30 9.88 -5.39
C ALA A 62 -5.13 8.62 -4.49
N PHE A 63 -6.22 7.93 -4.15
CA PHE A 63 -6.15 6.69 -3.38
C PHE A 63 -5.52 5.55 -4.17
N LEU A 64 -5.81 5.43 -5.46
CA LEU A 64 -5.25 4.40 -6.33
C LEU A 64 -3.73 4.57 -6.47
N ILE A 65 -3.26 5.79 -6.74
CA ILE A 65 -1.83 6.11 -6.83
C ILE A 65 -1.14 5.85 -5.49
N THR A 66 -1.72 6.32 -4.38
CA THR A 66 -1.15 6.14 -3.04
C THR A 66 -1.08 4.66 -2.65
N GLY A 67 -2.16 3.91 -2.88
CA GLY A 67 -2.22 2.47 -2.64
C GLY A 67 -1.21 1.71 -3.49
N GLY A 68 -1.05 2.10 -4.76
CA GLY A 68 -0.04 1.56 -5.67
C GLY A 68 1.39 1.79 -5.19
N ILE A 69 1.72 3.00 -4.74
CA ILE A 69 3.06 3.33 -4.19
C ILE A 69 3.33 2.51 -2.92
N LEU A 70 2.36 2.42 -2.00
CA LEU A 70 2.50 1.65 -0.76
C LEU A 70 2.68 0.15 -1.04
N PHE A 71 1.90 -0.39 -1.98
CA PHE A 71 2.00 -1.78 -2.39
C PHE A 71 3.35 -2.09 -3.06
N ALA A 72 3.78 -1.24 -3.99
CA ALA A 72 5.07 -1.37 -4.66
C ALA A 72 6.23 -1.26 -3.66
N ALA A 73 6.20 -0.30 -2.74
CA ALA A 73 7.21 -0.15 -1.69
C ALA A 73 7.24 -1.36 -0.75
N GLY A 74 6.06 -1.90 -0.38
CA GLY A 74 5.94 -3.14 0.40
C GLY A 74 6.57 -4.33 -0.32
N LEU A 75 6.27 -4.52 -1.60
CA LEU A 75 6.86 -5.57 -2.43
C LEU A 75 8.38 -5.43 -2.58
N VAL A 76 8.87 -4.24 -2.91
CA VAL A 76 10.32 -3.99 -3.04
C VAL A 76 11.03 -4.28 -1.72
N THR A 77 10.45 -3.85 -0.59
CA THR A 77 11.01 -4.12 0.74
C THR A 77 11.02 -5.62 1.05
N ALA A 78 9.95 -6.34 0.72
CA ALA A 78 9.86 -7.79 0.91
C ALA A 78 10.91 -8.53 0.05
N ILE A 79 11.06 -8.14 -1.21
CA ILE A 79 12.06 -8.69 -2.14
C ILE A 79 13.47 -8.44 -1.61
N LEU A 80 13.79 -7.20 -1.23
CA LEU A 80 15.09 -6.85 -0.66
C LEU A 80 15.37 -7.61 0.63
N THR A 81 14.37 -7.75 1.50
CA THR A 81 14.49 -8.51 2.75
C THR A 81 14.77 -9.99 2.47
N TYR A 82 14.07 -10.58 1.51
CA TYR A 82 14.27 -11.96 1.08
C TYR A 82 15.68 -12.18 0.51
N PHE A 83 16.13 -11.32 -0.43
CA PHE A 83 17.47 -11.43 -1.00
C PHE A 83 18.56 -11.15 0.02
N THR A 84 18.36 -10.19 0.92
CA THR A 84 19.29 -9.91 2.02
C THR A 84 19.41 -11.14 2.92
N ALA A 85 18.29 -11.77 3.29
CA ALA A 85 18.29 -13.00 4.07
C ALA A 85 18.92 -14.18 3.32
N LEU A 86 18.71 -14.30 2.01
CA LEU A 86 19.29 -15.33 1.17
C LEU A 86 20.82 -15.16 1.04
N PHE A 87 21.28 -13.99 0.59
CA PHE A 87 22.70 -13.73 0.33
C PHE A 87 23.55 -13.61 1.61
N LEU A 88 23.03 -12.99 2.68
CA LEU A 88 23.74 -12.91 3.96
C LEU A 88 23.50 -14.14 4.87
N GLY A 89 22.45 -14.91 4.62
CA GLY A 89 22.11 -16.12 5.38
C GLY A 89 22.75 -17.41 4.84
N ILE A 90 23.29 -17.42 3.60
CA ILE A 90 24.08 -18.56 3.07
C ILE A 90 25.55 -18.46 3.52
N LYS A 91 25.75 -18.34 4.84
CA LYS A 91 27.04 -18.68 5.45
C LYS A 91 26.86 -19.74 6.53
N THR A 92 26.23 -20.84 6.13
CA THR A 92 26.46 -22.17 6.72
C THR A 92 26.40 -23.22 5.62
N PRO A 93 27.53 -23.58 5.02
CA PRO A 93 27.77 -24.91 4.44
C PRO A 93 28.54 -25.80 5.48
N PRO A 94 28.61 -27.12 5.32
CA PRO A 94 27.73 -28.11 5.96
C PRO A 94 28.47 -29.12 6.85
N GLU A 95 27.91 -29.55 7.98
CA GLU A 95 28.22 -30.83 8.65
C GLU A 95 26.91 -31.27 9.35
N GLN A 96 26.27 -32.43 9.16
CA GLN A 96 26.66 -33.69 8.53
C GLN A 96 28.02 -34.24 8.98
N GLU A 97 28.21 -34.41 10.29
CA GLU A 97 29.03 -35.44 10.97
C GLU A 97 28.86 -35.17 12.48
N LYS A 98 28.38 -36.05 13.38
CA LYS A 98 28.26 -37.51 13.45
C LYS A 98 26.97 -37.90 14.16
#